data_AF-A0A953J5Q7-F1
#
_entry.id   AF-A0A953J5Q7-F1
#
_cell.length_a   1.000
_cell.length_b   1.000
_cell.length_c   1.000
_cell.angle_alpha   90.00
_cell.angle_beta   90.00
_cell.angle_gamma   90.00
#
_symmetry.space_group_name_H-M   'P 1'
#
loop_
_entity.id
_entity.type
_entity.pdbx_description
1 polymer ?
#
loop_
_entity_poly.entity_id
_entity_poly.type
_entity_poly.pdbx_seq_one_letter_code
_entity_poly.pdbx_strand_id
1 'polypeptide(L)'
;MGRNEKGFTLVELLIVIAIIAILAAIAIPQFGQYRKKAAQSNGEAGVKSCINKAMAEYANNSSSTSTSCTVGDNSITIALDSNGNVSTSSVSTTVKGHALTCTINTANLVVTCS
;
A
#
# COMPACT_ATOMS: atom_id res chain seq x y z
N MET A 1 -60.99 -1.85 3.12
CA MET A 1 -59.70 -2.08 2.43
C MET A 1 -58.85 -3.06 3.25
N GLY A 2 -58.84 -4.35 2.91
CA GLY A 2 -57.90 -5.30 3.51
C GLY A 2 -56.57 -5.24 2.77
N ARG A 3 -55.53 -4.74 3.44
CA ARG A 3 -54.16 -4.74 2.90
C ARG A 3 -53.72 -6.19 2.70
N ASN A 4 -53.36 -6.55 1.47
CA ASN A 4 -52.68 -7.81 1.16
C ASN A 4 -51.26 -7.71 1.70
N GLU A 5 -51.06 -8.09 2.97
CA GLU A 5 -49.74 -8.19 3.58
C GLU A 5 -49.11 -9.50 3.09
N LYS A 6 -48.42 -9.44 1.94
CA LYS A 6 -47.56 -10.53 1.47
C LYS A 6 -46.35 -10.61 2.41
N GLY A 7 -46.41 -11.51 3.39
CA GLY A 7 -45.27 -11.86 4.22
C GLY A 7 -44.16 -12.52 3.41
N PHE A 8 -42.91 -12.24 3.77
CA PHE A 8 -41.72 -12.88 3.19
C PHE A 8 -41.71 -14.37 3.58
N THR A 9 -41.52 -15.28 2.64
CA THR A 9 -41.45 -16.71 2.98
C THR A 9 -40.09 -17.05 3.60
N LEU A 10 -40.07 -17.99 4.54
CA LEU A 10 -38.81 -18.49 5.12
C LEU A 10 -37.90 -19.14 4.05
N VAL A 11 -38.50 -19.71 3.01
CA VAL A 11 -37.76 -20.31 1.88
C VAL A 11 -37.05 -19.24 1.06
N GLU A 12 -37.71 -18.10 0.79
CA GLU A 12 -37.07 -16.96 0.13
C GLU A 12 -35.85 -16.46 0.91
N LEU A 13 -35.96 -16.38 2.24
CA LEU A 13 -34.85 -15.94 3.09
C LEU A 13 -33.69 -16.95 3.12
N LEU A 14 -34.00 -18.24 3.12
CA LEU A 14 -33.00 -19.31 3.09
C LEU A 14 -32.18 -19.33 1.79
N ILE A 15 -32.81 -19.08 0.65
CA ILE A 15 -32.10 -19.03 -0.64
C ILE A 15 -31.18 -17.80 -0.70
N VAL A 16 -31.63 -16.65 -0.18
CA VAL A 16 -30.82 -15.43 -0.15
C VAL A 16 -29.55 -15.61 0.67
N ILE A 17 -29.64 -16.18 1.87
CA ILE A 17 -28.44 -16.41 2.70
C ILE A 17 -27.49 -17.42 2.06
N ALA A 18 -28.01 -18.42 1.34
CA ALA A 18 -27.19 -19.40 0.63
C ALA A 18 -26.37 -18.73 -0.49
N ILE A 19 -26.97 -17.82 -1.26
CA ILE A 19 -26.26 -17.08 -2.31
C ILE A 19 -25.23 -16.12 -1.71
N ILE A 20 -25.58 -15.39 -0.65
CA ILE A 20 -24.64 -14.49 0.06
C ILE A 20 -23.44 -15.27 0.61
N ALA A 21 -23.65 -16.46 1.17
CA ALA A 21 -22.58 -17.30 1.68
C ALA A 21 -21.58 -17.70 0.58
N ILE A 22 -22.06 -18.06 -0.61
CA ILE A 22 -21.21 -18.41 -1.76
C ILE A 22 -20.40 -17.20 -2.23
N LEU A 23 -21.04 -16.03 -2.38
CA LEU A 23 -20.35 -14.80 -2.79
C LEU A 23 -19.31 -14.35 -1.75
N ALA A 24 -19.67 -14.41 -0.46
CA ALA A 24 -18.77 -14.04 0.63
C ALA A 24 -17.53 -14.93 0.69
N ALA A 25 -17.68 -16.24 0.44
CA ALA A 25 -16.56 -17.18 0.42
C ALA A 25 -15.46 -16.81 -0.60
N ILE A 26 -15.85 -16.23 -1.74
CA ILE A 26 -14.90 -15.78 -2.78
C ILE A 26 -14.41 -14.35 -2.52
N ALA A 27 -15.33 -13.46 -2.14
CA ALA A 27 -15.04 -12.03 -2.00
C ALA A 27 -14.08 -11.73 -0.84
N ILE A 28 -14.21 -12.41 0.30
CA ILE A 28 -13.40 -12.17 1.50
C ILE A 28 -11.90 -12.39 1.25
N PRO A 29 -11.44 -13.56 0.74
CA PRO A 29 -10.00 -13.77 0.50
C PRO A 29 -9.44 -12.84 -0.57
N GLN A 30 -10.22 -12.56 -1.63
CA GLN A 30 -9.80 -11.61 -2.66
C GLN A 30 -9.61 -10.20 -2.09
N PHE A 31 -10.56 -9.71 -1.29
CA PHE A 31 -10.48 -8.37 -0.71
C PHE A 31 -9.24 -8.19 0.18
N GLY A 32 -8.85 -9.22 0.94
CA GLY A 32 -7.59 -9.22 1.70
C GLY A 32 -6.36 -9.02 0.82
N GLN A 33 -6.27 -9.76 -0.29
CA GLN A 33 -5.15 -9.62 -1.25
C GLN A 33 -5.14 -8.24 -1.92
N TYR A 34 -6.31 -7.69 -2.28
CA TYR A 34 -6.42 -6.34 -2.83
C TYR A 34 -5.90 -5.28 -1.85
N ARG A 35 -6.23 -5.39 -0.56
CA ARG A 35 -5.72 -4.46 0.46
C ARG A 35 -4.21 -4.56 0.63
N LYS A 36 -3.64 -5.76 0.62
CA LYS A 36 -2.17 -5.94 0.68
C LYS A 36 -1.49 -5.32 -0.54
N LYS A 37 -2.00 -5.57 -1.74
CA LYS A 37 -1.45 -5.01 -2.99
C LYS A 37 -1.56 -3.48 -3.03
N ALA A 38 -2.67 -2.93 -2.51
CA ALA A 38 -2.82 -1.48 -2.36
C ALA A 38 -1.80 -0.90 -1.37
N ALA A 39 -1.53 -1.59 -0.25
CA ALA A 39 -0.50 -1.19 0.70
C ALA A 39 0.90 -1.21 0.06
N GLN A 40 1.23 -2.26 -0.69
CA GLN A 40 2.49 -2.37 -1.45
C GLN A 40 2.66 -1.21 -2.43
N SER A 41 1.64 -0.95 -3.26
CA SER A 41 1.67 0.14 -4.24
C SER A 41 1.79 1.53 -3.59
N ASN A 42 1.12 1.75 -2.46
CA ASN A 42 1.27 2.96 -1.67
C ASN A 42 2.68 3.10 -1.08
N GLY A 43 3.27 2.00 -0.60
CA GLY A 43 4.65 1.95 -0.15
C GLY A 43 5.63 2.33 -1.25
N GLU A 44 5.48 1.75 -2.45
CA GLU A 44 6.32 2.04 -3.62
C GLU A 44 6.24 3.52 -4.01
N ALA A 45 5.02 4.07 -4.08
CA ALA A 45 4.79 5.47 -4.40
C ALA A 45 5.39 6.40 -3.32
N GLY A 46 5.23 6.05 -2.05
CA GLY A 46 5.79 6.81 -0.94
C GLY A 46 7.32 6.84 -0.97
N VAL A 47 7.97 5.69 -1.15
CA VAL A 47 9.44 5.60 -1.25
C VAL A 47 9.96 6.35 -2.48
N LYS A 48 9.27 6.30 -3.63
CA LYS A 48 9.63 7.13 -4.80
C LYS A 48 9.53 8.62 -4.50
N SER A 49 8.47 9.06 -3.81
CA SER A 49 8.33 10.45 -3.39
C SER A 49 9.46 10.89 -2.45
N CYS A 50 9.88 10.01 -1.54
CA CYS A 50 11.03 10.21 -0.67
C CYS A 50 12.35 10.35 -1.42
N ILE A 51 12.59 9.50 -2.40
CA ILE A 51 13.77 9.60 -3.27
C ILE A 51 13.78 10.96 -3.99
N ASN A 52 12.63 11.39 -4.53
CA ASN A 52 12.51 12.70 -5.17
C ASN A 52 12.79 13.85 -4.21
N LYS A 53 12.32 13.76 -2.96
CA LYS A 53 12.65 14.74 -1.91
C LYS A 53 14.14 14.76 -1.62
N ALA A 54 14.77 13.60 -1.50
CA ALA A 54 16.19 13.50 -1.19
C ALA A 54 17.05 14.10 -2.33
N MET A 55 16.69 13.84 -3.59
CA MET A 55 17.34 14.47 -4.75
C MET A 55 17.13 15.98 -4.80
N ALA A 56 15.91 16.46 -4.49
CA ALA A 56 15.63 17.90 -4.43
C ALA A 56 16.42 18.59 -3.31
N GLU A 57 16.59 17.93 -2.17
CA GLU A 57 17.39 18.46 -1.06
C GLU A 57 18.87 18.50 -1.42
N TYR A 58 19.42 17.43 -2.02
CA TYR A 58 20.79 17.40 -2.52
C TYR A 58 21.04 18.49 -3.59
N ALA A 59 20.07 18.75 -4.47
CA ALA A 59 20.18 19.82 -5.45
C ALA A 59 20.20 21.21 -4.81
N ASN A 60 19.49 21.41 -3.70
CA ASN A 60 19.48 22.68 -2.95
C ASN A 60 20.71 22.83 -2.03
N ASN A 61 21.20 21.71 -1.49
CA ASN A 61 22.33 21.63 -0.58
C ASN A 61 23.21 20.46 -1.01
N SER A 62 24.23 20.74 -1.83
CA SER A 62 25.11 19.73 -2.46
C SER A 62 25.93 18.88 -1.49
N SER A 63 25.72 19.05 -0.18
CA SER A 63 26.30 18.21 0.89
C SER A 63 25.27 17.33 1.62
N SER A 64 23.96 17.50 1.37
CA SER A 64 22.90 16.69 1.99
C SER A 64 22.88 15.28 1.41
N THR A 65 23.60 14.36 2.05
CA THR A 65 23.70 12.93 1.66
C THR A 65 22.63 12.05 2.29
N SER A 66 21.69 12.61 3.05
CA SER A 66 20.61 11.84 3.68
C SER A 66 19.40 12.71 3.96
N THR A 67 18.23 12.23 3.56
CA THR A 67 16.96 12.91 3.78
C THR A 67 15.96 11.94 4.41
N SER A 68 15.37 12.35 5.52
CA SER A 68 14.28 11.63 6.16
C SER A 68 12.92 12.04 5.59
N CYS A 69 12.02 11.09 5.46
CA CYS A 69 10.65 11.31 4.99
C CYS A 69 9.72 10.25 5.57
N THR A 70 8.42 10.49 5.55
CA THR A 70 7.44 9.52 6.06
C THR A 70 6.79 8.76 4.92
N VAL A 71 6.79 7.43 5.02
CA VAL A 71 6.02 6.54 4.14
C VAL A 71 5.13 5.71 5.04
N GLY A 72 3.81 5.77 4.81
CA GLY A 72 2.85 5.13 5.70
C GLY A 72 2.98 5.65 7.13
N ASP A 73 3.20 4.73 8.06
CA ASP A 73 3.27 4.99 9.50
C ASP A 73 4.74 5.17 10.00
N ASN A 74 5.74 5.04 9.11
CA ASN A 74 7.15 5.06 9.48
C ASN A 74 7.91 6.22 8.81
N SER A 75 8.82 6.84 9.57
CA SER A 75 9.86 7.70 9.00
C SER A 75 11.02 6.84 8.51
N ILE A 76 11.40 7.06 7.26
CA ILE A 76 12.46 6.36 6.57
C ILE A 76 13.54 7.36 6.13
N THR A 77 14.76 6.87 5.92
CA THR A 77 15.87 7.69 5.45
C THR A 77 16.35 7.21 4.09
N ILE A 78 16.41 8.13 3.12
CA ILE A 78 17.04 7.91 1.83
C ILE A 78 18.40 8.59 1.86
N ALA A 79 19.46 7.82 1.66
CA ALA A 79 20.82 8.29 1.56
C ALA A 79 21.23 8.42 0.09
N LEU A 80 21.97 9.48 -0.22
CA LEU A 80 22.66 9.69 -1.48
C LEU A 80 24.17 9.66 -1.25
N ASP A 81 24.92 9.21 -2.25
CA ASP A 81 26.38 9.31 -2.24
C ASP A 81 26.88 10.74 -2.60
N SER A 82 28.19 10.95 -2.56
CA SER A 82 28.82 12.25 -2.86
C SER A 82 28.61 12.72 -4.30
N ASN A 83 28.22 11.84 -5.22
CA ASN A 83 27.87 12.14 -6.60
C ASN A 83 26.35 12.35 -6.79
N GLY A 84 25.56 12.24 -5.72
CA GLY A 84 24.11 12.44 -5.75
C GLY A 84 23.30 11.24 -6.22
N ASN A 85 23.87 10.02 -6.29
CA ASN A 85 23.08 8.82 -6.57
C ASN A 85 22.52 8.22 -5.29
N VAL A 86 21.36 7.54 -5.39
CA VAL A 86 20.74 6.87 -4.25
C VAL A 86 21.61 5.69 -3.81
N SER A 87 22.02 5.67 -2.54
CA SER A 87 22.78 4.58 -1.92
C SER A 87 21.90 3.65 -1.07
N THR A 88 20.71 4.10 -0.65
CA THR A 88 19.76 3.24 0.06
C THR A 88 19.22 2.16 -0.87
N SER A 89 19.48 0.89 -0.56
CA SER A 89 19.01 -0.25 -1.36
C SER A 89 17.74 -0.91 -0.82
N SER A 90 17.40 -0.68 0.45
CA SER A 90 16.21 -1.25 1.07
C SER A 90 15.70 -0.41 2.23
N VAL A 91 14.39 -0.41 2.44
CA VAL A 91 13.73 0.30 3.53
C VAL A 91 12.51 -0.47 4.01
N SER A 92 12.24 -0.41 5.31
CA SER A 92 11.06 -1.05 5.91
C SER A 92 10.07 0.01 6.37
N THR A 93 8.78 -0.25 6.12
CA THR A 93 7.68 0.64 6.53
C THR A 93 6.41 -0.17 6.77
N THR A 94 5.50 0.37 7.56
CA THR A 94 4.14 -0.12 7.71
C THR A 94 3.18 0.79 6.96
N VAL A 95 2.35 0.22 6.09
CA VAL A 95 1.32 0.96 5.36
C VAL A 95 -0.02 0.31 5.63
N LYS A 96 -0.94 1.04 6.28
CA LYS A 96 -2.29 0.56 6.60
C LYS A 96 -2.27 -0.79 7.32
N GLY A 97 -1.36 -0.91 8.30
CA GLY A 97 -1.19 -2.12 9.12
C GLY A 97 -0.47 -3.30 8.43
N HIS A 98 0.09 -3.10 7.23
CA HIS A 98 0.91 -4.11 6.55
C HIS A 98 2.38 -3.71 6.65
N ALA A 99 3.20 -4.53 7.29
CA ALA A 99 4.65 -4.38 7.27
C ALA A 99 5.18 -4.75 5.87
N LEU A 100 5.96 -3.86 5.29
CA LEU A 100 6.49 -3.94 3.93
C LEU A 100 7.98 -3.68 3.94
N THR A 101 8.70 -4.39 3.08
CA THR A 101 10.09 -4.07 2.74
C THR A 101 10.14 -3.63 1.29
N CYS A 102 10.59 -2.39 1.08
CA CYS A 102 10.78 -1.80 -0.23
C CYS A 102 12.25 -1.88 -0.62
N THR A 103 12.53 -2.49 -1.76
CA THR A 103 13.86 -2.55 -2.37
C THR A 103 13.96 -1.47 -3.43
N ILE A 104 15.09 -0.77 -3.45
CA ILE A 104 15.42 0.28 -4.41
C ILE A 104 16.61 -0.25 -5.22
N ASN A 105 16.41 -0.46 -6.50
CA ASN A 105 17.51 -0.73 -7.41
C ASN A 105 18.23 0.60 -7.68
N THR A 106 19.40 0.78 -7.10
CA THR A 106 20.17 2.04 -7.16
C THR A 106 20.71 2.35 -8.56
N ALA A 107 20.78 1.37 -9.46
CA ALA A 107 21.26 1.55 -10.83
C ALA A 107 20.17 2.09 -11.78
N ASN A 108 18.90 1.73 -11.57
CA ASN A 108 17.80 2.15 -12.45
C ASN A 108 16.61 2.82 -11.72
N LEU A 109 16.77 3.06 -10.42
CA LEU A 109 15.80 3.70 -9.52
C LEU A 109 14.43 3.00 -9.45
N VAL A 110 14.37 1.71 -9.81
CA VAL A 110 13.14 0.93 -9.69
C VAL A 110 12.91 0.58 -8.22
N VAL A 111 11.75 0.95 -7.72
CA VAL A 111 11.29 0.63 -6.35
C VAL A 111 10.26 -0.48 -6.41
N THR A 112 10.44 -1.51 -5.59
CA THR A 112 9.50 -2.64 -5.43
C THR A 112 9.27 -2.92 -3.96
N CYS A 113 8.01 -3.07 -3.53
CA CYS A 113 7.68 -3.35 -2.12
C CYS A 113 6.97 -4.68 -1.96
N SER A 114 7.43 -5.48 -1.00
CA SER A 114 6.87 -6.81 -0.67
C SER A 114 6.44 -6.92 0.78
#